data_AF-A0A968VBD8-F1
#
_entry.id   AF-A0A968VBD8-F1
#
_cell.length_a   1.000
_cell.length_b   1.000
_cell.length_c   1.000
_cell.angle_alpha   90.00
_cell.angle_beta   90.00
_cell.angle_gamma   90.00
#
_symmetry.space_group_name_H-M   'P 1'
#
loop_
_entity.id
_entity.type
_entity.pdbx_description
1 polymer ?
#
loop_
_entity_poly.entity_id
_entity_poly.type
_entity_poly.pdbx_seq_one_letter_code
_entity_poly.pdbx_strand_id
1 'polypeptide(L)' 'MNTSQHGVFIRILHNRFCIFLSKQKNTTYSIYNTLGQLLWKGNDTMINVSDLPKGYYFIHANNLVQSFVKQ' A
#
# COMPACT_ATOMS: atom_id res chain seq x y z
N MET A 1 24.68 4.45 -16.93
CA MET A 1 23.49 5.32 -16.75
C MET A 1 22.69 4.78 -15.59
N ASN A 2 22.63 5.53 -14.49
CA ASN A 2 22.07 5.11 -13.22
C ASN A 2 20.57 5.42 -13.24
N THR A 3 19.72 4.43 -13.48
CA THR A 3 18.26 4.58 -13.41
C THR A 3 17.85 4.64 -11.95
N SER A 4 17.94 5.84 -11.36
CA SER A 4 17.29 6.13 -10.09
C SER A 4 15.79 5.94 -10.26
N GLN A 5 15.30 4.75 -9.91
CA GLN A 5 13.88 4.43 -9.85
C GLN A 5 13.25 5.26 -8.72
N HIS A 6 12.92 6.51 -9.03
CA HIS A 6 12.09 7.36 -8.21
C HIS A 6 10.64 6.89 -8.35
N GLY A 7 10.33 5.75 -7.72
CA GLY A 7 9.02 5.12 -7.73
C GLY A 7 8.53 4.84 -6.31
N VAL A 8 7.21 4.81 -6.14
CA VAL A 8 6.59 4.18 -4.97
C VAL A 8 6.53 2.69 -5.25
N PHE A 9 7.10 1.89 -4.36
CA PHE A 9 7.05 0.43 -4.46
C PHE A 9 6.23 -0.12 -3.32
N ILE A 10 5.14 -0.81 -3.65
CA ILE A 10 4.33 -1.53 -2.67
C ILE A 10 4.83 -2.97 -2.69
N ARG A 11 5.39 -3.44 -1.56
CA ARG A 11 5.89 -4.80 -1.40
C ARG A 11 5.16 -5.51 -0.27
N ILE A 12 4.84 -6.79 -0.49
CA ILE A 12 4.14 -7.64 0.47
C ILE A 12 5.15 -8.61 1.07
N LEU A 13 5.31 -8.59 2.39
CA LEU A 13 6.24 -9.45 3.13
C LEU A 13 5.55 -9.93 4.41
N HIS A 14 5.31 -11.24 4.55
CA HIS A 14 4.76 -11.84 5.79
C HIS A 14 3.52 -11.11 6.33
N ASN A 15 2.47 -10.93 5.51
CA ASN A 15 1.25 -10.19 5.87
C ASN A 15 1.47 -8.71 6.26
N ARG A 16 2.63 -8.13 5.95
CA ARG A 16 2.90 -6.69 6.07
C ARG A 16 3.04 -6.07 4.68
N PHE A 17 2.43 -4.91 4.51
CA PHE A 17 2.61 -4.06 3.34
C PHE A 17 3.67 -3.03 3.65
N CYS A 18 4.75 -3.07 2.90
CA CYS A 18 5.77 -2.03 2.96
C CYS A 18 5.57 -1.12 1.76
N ILE A 19 5.19 0.13 2.01
CA ILE A 19 5.12 1.17 0.99
C ILE A 19 6.47 1.88 1.00
N PHE A 20 7.37 1.45 0.12
CA PHE A 20 8.67 2.07 -0.06
C PHE A 20 8.54 3.26 -0.99
N LEU A 21 8.53 4.44 -0.41
CA LEU A 21 8.51 5.69 -1.15
C LEU A 21 9.93 6.23 -1.20
N SER A 22 10.49 6.30 -2.41
CA SER A 22 11.71 7.07 -2.65
C SER A 22 11.48 8.52 -2.18
N LYS A 23 11.93 8.85 -0.96
CA LYS A 23 12.14 10.20 -0.40
C LYS A 23 10.94 11.06 0.03
N GLN A 24 9.67 10.65 -0.08
CA GLN A 24 8.57 11.48 0.45
C GLN A 24 8.16 11.07 1.87
N LYS A 25 8.64 11.83 2.86
CA LYS A 25 8.06 11.84 4.21
C LYS A 25 6.59 12.30 4.09
N ASN A 26 5.64 11.60 4.71
CA ASN A 26 4.19 11.89 4.76
C ASN A 26 3.35 11.48 3.54
N THR A 27 3.62 10.32 2.94
CA THR A 27 2.68 9.80 1.93
C THR A 27 1.46 9.23 2.62
N THR A 28 0.29 9.74 2.25
CA THR A 28 -0.98 9.16 2.68
C THR A 28 -1.34 7.96 1.83
N TYR A 29 -1.89 6.94 2.46
CA TYR A 29 -2.43 5.76 1.80
C TYR A 29 -3.88 5.54 2.21
N SER A 30 -4.65 4.90 1.33
CA SER A 30 -6.01 4.43 1.57
C SER A 30 -6.15 2.99 1.09
N ILE A 31 -6.83 2.14 1.86
CA ILE A 31 -7.13 0.75 1.50
C ILE A 31 -8.63 0.60 1.28
N TYR A 32 -9.01 0.01 0.15
CA TYR A 32 -10.39 -0.26 -0.23
C TYR A 32 -10.61 -1.76 -0.43
N ASN A 33 -11.82 -2.24 -0.15
CA ASN A 33 -12.25 -3.57 -0.59
C ASN A 33 -12.77 -3.55 -2.04
N THR A 34 -13.18 -4.72 -2.55
CA THR A 34 -13.75 -4.86 -3.90
C THR A 34 -15.06 -4.13 -4.13
N LEU A 35 -15.76 -3.74 -3.07
CA LEU A 35 -16.98 -2.94 -3.13
C LEU A 35 -16.68 -1.43 -3.16
N GLY A 36 -15.40 -1.03 -3.16
CA GLY A 36 -14.99 0.38 -3.09
C GLY A 36 -15.13 0.99 -1.69
N GLN A 37 -15.38 0.19 -0.65
CA GLN A 37 -15.49 0.69 0.72
C GLN A 37 -14.09 0.95 1.28
N LEU A 38 -13.88 2.15 1.82
CA LEU A 38 -12.65 2.52 2.52
C LEU A 38 -12.57 1.73 3.84
N LEU A 39 -11.54 0.90 3.97
CA LEU A 39 -11.28 0.11 5.19
C LEU A 39 -10.20 0.72 6.07
N TRP A 40 -9.22 1.41 5.47
CA TRP A 40 -8.10 1.97 6.20
C TRP A 40 -7.57 3.23 5.53
N LYS A 41 -7.07 4.18 6.32
CA LYS A 41 -6.28 5.32 5.85
C LYS A 41 -5.15 5.60 6.83
N GLY A 42 -3.97 5.95 6.32
CA GLY A 42 -2.83 6.32 7.16
C GLY A 42 -1.79 7.15 6.39
N ASN A 43 -0.70 7.50 7.05
CA ASN A 43 0.40 8.29 6.47
C ASN A 43 1.79 7.66 6.70
N ASP A 44 1.80 6.40 7.15
CA ASP A 44 3.01 5.62 7.40
C ASP A 44 3.57 4.99 6.12
N THR A 45 4.87 4.70 6.13
CA THR A 45 5.55 3.95 5.05
C THR A 45 5.40 2.44 5.21
N MET A 46 4.86 1.96 6.34
CA MET A 46 4.65 0.55 6.62
C MET A 46 3.27 0.34 7.23
N ILE A 47 2.54 -0.64 6.72
CA ILE A 47 1.18 -0.97 7.14
C ILE A 47 1.15 -2.44 7.53
N ASN A 48 0.66 -2.71 8.74
CA ASN A 48 0.31 -4.06 9.13
C ASN A 48 -1.14 -4.32 8.71
N VAL A 49 -1.36 -5.26 7.79
CA VAL A 49 -2.72 -5.63 7.33
C VAL A 49 -3.22 -6.92 7.98
N SER A 50 -2.56 -7.37 9.06
CA SER A 50 -2.93 -8.62 9.74
C SER A 50 -4.39 -8.64 10.18
N ASP A 51 -4.95 -7.47 10.51
CA ASP A 51 -6.34 -7.31 10.98
C ASP A 51 -7.37 -7.27 9.84
N LEU A 52 -6.95 -7.15 8.58
CA LEU A 52 -7.89 -7.22 7.46
C LEU A 52 -8.42 -8.66 7.32
N PRO A 53 -9.69 -8.88 6.94
CA PRO A 53 -10.15 -10.21 6.58
C PRO A 53 -9.37 -10.79 5.38
N LYS A 54 -9.49 -12.10 5.14
CA LYS A 54 -9.01 -12.68 3.87
C LYS A 54 -9.83 -12.09 2.74
N GLY A 55 -9.18 -11.69 1.64
CA GLY A 55 -9.89 -11.03 0.55
C GLY A 55 -8.99 -10.29 -0.43
N TYR A 56 -9.63 -9.63 -1.39
CA TYR A 56 -9.00 -8.80 -2.40
C TYR A 56 -9.15 -7.32 -2.04
N TYR A 57 -8.08 -6.55 -2.19
CA TYR A 57 -8.00 -5.17 -1.74
C TYR A 57 -7.25 -4.28 -2.72
N PHE A 58 -7.52 -2.99 -2.65
CA PHE A 58 -6.86 -1.94 -3.43
C PHE A 58 -6.20 -0.94 -2.50
N ILE A 59 -4.92 -0.64 -2.72
CA ILE A 59 -4.16 0.38 -1.99
C ILE A 59 -3.93 1.56 -2.92
N HIS A 60 -4.34 2.74 -2.49
CA HIS A 60 -4.11 4.00 -3.17
C HIS A 60 -3.05 4.78 -2.39
N ALA A 61 -1.93 5.10 -3.02
CA ALA A 61 -0.86 5.91 -2.42
C ALA A 61 -0.19 6.78 -3.50
N ASN A 62 -0.15 8.11 -3.30
CA ASN A 62 0.44 9.08 -4.24
C ASN A 62 0.13 8.79 -5.73
N ASN A 63 -1.15 8.72 -6.07
CA ASN A 63 -1.67 8.43 -7.43
C ASN A 63 -1.35 7.04 -7.98
N LEU A 64 -0.77 6.14 -7.18
CA LEU A 64 -0.61 4.75 -7.55
C LEU A 64 -1.70 3.92 -6.90
N VAL A 65 -2.25 3.02 -7.69
CA VAL A 65 -3.22 2.02 -7.25
C VAL A 65 -2.57 0.66 -7.44
N GLN A 66 -2.47 -0.10 -6.35
CA GLN A 66 -1.98 -1.47 -6.37
C GLN A 66 -3.04 -2.37 -5.74
N SER A 67 -3.32 -3.49 -6.39
CA SER A 67 -4.18 -4.51 -5.81
C SER A 67 -3.38 -5.63 -5.15
N PHE A 68 -4.01 -6.29 -4.17
CA PHE A 68 -3.45 -7.44 -3.48
C PHE A 68 -4.51 -8.42 -2.97
N VAL A 69 -4.08 -9.65 -2.72
CA VAL A 69 -4.87 -10.70 -2.08
C VAL A 69 -4.29 -11.01 -0.72
N LYS A 70 -5.10 -10.92 0.34
CA LYS A 70 -4.77 -11.44 1.66
C LYS A 70 -5.26 -12.87 1.79
N GLN A 71 -4.34 -13.80 2.00
CA GLN A 71 -4.60 -15.23 2.22
C GLN A 71 -4.67 -15.60 3.70
#